data_AF-A0A9D7RAB9-F1
#
_entry.id   AF-A0A9D7RAB9-F1
#
_cell.length_a   1.000
_cell.length_b   1.000
_cell.length_c   1.000
_cell.angle_alpha   90.00
_cell.angle_beta   90.00
_cell.angle_gamma   90.00
#
_symmetry.space_group_name_H-M   'P 1'
#
loop_
_entity.id
_entity.type
_entity.pdbx_description
1 polymer ?
#
loop_
_entity_poly.entity_id
_entity_poly.type
_entity_poly.pdbx_seq_one_letter_code
_entity_poly.pdbx_strand_id
1 'polypeptide(L)'
;MRSERGFGYLEVLLALVVVASAVSAAGLALQSQALAQRNLEERSLARALASEGLELARTLPLLDPETGLQGGLDAGELAGSADDVGDLDDRSESPPRDAAGQLVGAAGDWRRAYSVERVSSLAPEQLDPVGALLRVRVAVWRAELLLAEATAWRAGER
;
A
#
# COMPACT_ATOMS: atom_id res chain seq x y z
N MET A 1 28.03 -43.41 -50.58
CA MET A 1 28.49 -43.22 -49.18
C MET A 1 28.65 -41.72 -48.96
N ARG A 2 27.81 -41.12 -48.11
CA ARG A 2 27.95 -39.70 -47.73
C ARG A 2 29.01 -39.64 -46.62
N SER A 3 30.06 -38.85 -46.82
CA SER A 3 31.05 -38.58 -45.77
C SER A 3 30.40 -37.68 -44.72
N GLU A 4 30.27 -38.16 -43.49
CA GLU A 4 29.85 -37.34 -42.36
C GLU A 4 30.99 -36.38 -42.00
N ARG A 5 30.76 -35.08 -42.22
CA ARG A 5 31.71 -34.05 -41.80
C ARG A 5 31.49 -33.79 -40.31
N GLY A 6 32.49 -34.13 -39.50
CA GLY A 6 32.52 -33.77 -38.08
C GLY A 6 32.62 -32.26 -37.88
N PHE A 7 32.19 -31.79 -36.71
CA PHE A 7 32.28 -30.40 -36.28
C PHE A 7 33.76 -29.96 -36.16
N GLY A 8 34.08 -28.78 -36.69
CA GLY A 8 35.41 -28.18 -36.53
C GLY A 8 35.58 -27.54 -35.15
N TYR A 9 36.82 -27.42 -34.66
CA TYR A 9 37.13 -26.78 -33.37
C TYR A 9 36.56 -25.36 -33.24
N LEU A 10 36.61 -24.57 -34.32
CA LEU A 10 36.04 -23.21 -34.35
C LEU A 10 34.51 -23.21 -34.15
N GLU A 11 33.83 -24.20 -34.72
CA GLU A 11 32.37 -24.32 -34.62
C GLU A 11 31.95 -24.70 -33.19
N VAL A 12 32.69 -25.62 -32.57
CA VAL A 12 32.49 -25.98 -31.14
C VAL A 12 32.74 -24.77 -30.25
N LEU A 13 33.80 -23.99 -30.49
CA LEU A 13 34.10 -22.80 -29.70
C LEU A 13 33.00 -21.73 -29.83
N LEU A 14 32.50 -21.50 -31.05
CA LEU A 14 31.39 -20.58 -31.28
C LEU A 14 30.12 -21.06 -30.56
N ALA A 15 29.79 -22.36 -30.66
CA ALA A 15 28.64 -22.94 -29.97
C ALA A 15 28.75 -22.77 -28.44
N LEU A 16 29.95 -22.97 -27.86
CA LEU A 16 30.18 -22.75 -26.43
C LEU A 16 29.95 -21.29 -26.03
N VAL A 17 30.42 -20.32 -26.82
CA VAL A 17 30.18 -18.89 -26.55
C VAL A 17 28.69 -18.55 -26.62
N VAL A 18 27.97 -19.09 -27.60
CA VAL A 18 26.53 -18.89 -27.74
C VAL A 18 25.78 -19.50 -26.56
N VAL A 19 26.11 -20.73 -26.16
CA VAL A 19 25.48 -21.39 -25.01
C VAL A 19 25.78 -20.64 -23.71
N ALA A 20 27.03 -20.21 -23.50
CA ALA A 20 27.41 -19.46 -22.30
C ALA A 20 26.67 -18.11 -22.21
N SER A 21 26.53 -17.40 -23.34
CA SER A 21 25.76 -16.14 -23.38
C SER A 21 24.26 -16.37 -23.14
N ALA A 22 23.68 -17.43 -23.71
CA ALA A 22 22.28 -17.80 -23.48
C ALA A 22 22.00 -18.14 -22.00
N VAL A 23 22.86 -18.95 -21.36
CA VAL A 23 22.72 -19.31 -19.94
C VAL A 23 22.85 -18.07 -19.05
N SER A 24 23.79 -17.17 -19.37
CA SER A 24 23.97 -15.92 -18.62
C SER A 24 22.73 -15.01 -18.72
N ALA A 25 22.17 -14.86 -19.92
CA ALA A 25 20.95 -14.09 -20.15
C ALA A 25 19.75 -14.70 -19.41
N ALA A 26 19.61 -16.04 -19.41
CA ALA A 26 18.56 -16.74 -18.68
C ALA A 26 18.66 -16.51 -17.17
N GLY A 27 19.87 -16.53 -16.61
CA GLY A 27 20.11 -16.24 -15.19
C GLY A 27 19.64 -14.83 -14.79
N LEU A 28 19.98 -13.82 -15.59
CA LEU A 28 19.54 -12.44 -15.38
C LEU A 28 18.02 -12.29 -15.49
N ALA A 29 17.39 -13.00 -16.44
CA ALA A 29 15.94 -12.99 -16.62
C ALA A 29 15.21 -13.61 -15.41
N LEU A 30 15.72 -14.72 -14.86
CA LEU A 30 15.14 -15.34 -13.66
C LEU A 30 15.26 -14.43 -12.43
N GLN A 31 16.40 -13.77 -12.27
CA GLN A 31 16.62 -12.82 -11.18
C GLN A 31 15.64 -11.64 -11.27
N SER A 32 15.48 -11.05 -12.47
CA SER A 32 14.55 -9.92 -12.66
C SER A 32 13.10 -10.33 -12.42
N GLN A 33 12.72 -11.55 -12.83
CA GLN A 33 11.40 -12.11 -12.58
C GLN A 33 11.14 -12.30 -11.08
N ALA A 34 12.11 -12.85 -10.33
CA ALA A 34 11.98 -13.05 -8.89
C ALA A 34 11.81 -11.72 -8.14
N LEU A 35 12.55 -10.68 -8.54
CA LEU A 35 12.39 -9.33 -7.99
C LEU A 35 11.02 -8.72 -8.33
N ALA A 36 10.55 -8.91 -9.58
CA ALA A 36 9.24 -8.43 -9.99
C ALA A 36 8.10 -9.10 -9.19
N GLN A 37 8.18 -10.41 -8.95
CA GLN A 37 7.20 -11.13 -8.13
C GLN A 37 7.14 -10.62 -6.70
N ARG A 38 8.29 -10.42 -6.05
CA ARG A 38 8.35 -9.83 -4.70
C ARG A 38 7.72 -8.44 -4.65
N ASN A 39 8.04 -7.59 -5.63
CA ASN A 39 7.44 -6.25 -5.72
C ASN A 39 5.92 -6.29 -5.91
N LEU A 40 5.40 -7.29 -6.63
CA LEU A 40 3.96 -7.48 -6.81
C LEU A 40 3.28 -7.95 -5.52
N GLU A 41 3.88 -8.89 -4.80
CA GLU A 41 3.41 -9.37 -3.49
C GLU A 41 3.36 -8.23 -2.47
N GLU A 42 4.42 -7.42 -2.40
CA GLU A 42 4.49 -6.25 -1.52
C GLU A 42 3.42 -5.21 -1.86
N ARG A 43 3.25 -4.86 -3.15
CA ARG A 43 2.19 -3.94 -3.56
C ARG A 43 0.79 -4.48 -3.31
N SER A 44 0.59 -5.79 -3.45
CA SER A 44 -0.68 -6.45 -3.15
C SER A 44 -1.02 -6.31 -1.67
N LEU A 45 -0.07 -6.62 -0.79
CA LEU A 45 -0.26 -6.48 0.66
C LEU A 45 -0.49 -5.02 1.06
N ALA A 46 0.24 -4.07 0.47
CA ALA A 46 0.05 -2.64 0.75
C ALA A 46 -1.34 -2.14 0.37
N ARG A 47 -1.87 -2.60 -0.77
CA ARG A 47 -3.26 -2.28 -1.18
C ARG A 47 -4.29 -2.90 -0.26
N ALA A 48 -4.07 -4.13 0.20
CA ALA A 48 -4.95 -4.77 1.18
C ALA A 48 -5.00 -3.94 2.49
N LEU A 49 -3.85 -3.56 3.02
CA LEU A 49 -3.74 -2.73 4.23
C LEU A 49 -4.38 -1.34 4.08
N ALA A 50 -4.23 -0.70 2.92
CA ALA A 50 -4.85 0.59 2.62
C ALA A 50 -6.39 0.45 2.51
N SER A 51 -6.86 -0.62 1.86
CA SER A 51 -8.30 -0.93 1.75
C SER A 51 -8.91 -1.21 3.12
N GLU A 52 -8.26 -2.03 3.96
CA GLU A 52 -8.71 -2.30 5.32
C GLU A 52 -8.79 -1.02 6.15
N GLY A 53 -7.82 -0.11 6.00
CA GLY A 53 -7.86 1.20 6.67
C GLY A 53 -9.06 2.05 6.22
N LEU A 54 -9.41 2.01 4.93
CA LEU A 54 -10.62 2.69 4.45
C LEU A 54 -11.90 2.02 4.92
N GLU A 55 -11.95 0.68 5.02
CA GLU A 55 -13.12 0.00 5.60
C GLU A 55 -13.29 0.35 7.07
N LEU A 56 -12.21 0.42 7.85
CA LEU A 56 -12.25 0.92 9.23
C LEU A 56 -12.89 2.33 9.28
N ALA A 57 -12.38 3.26 8.46
CA ALA A 57 -12.92 4.62 8.39
C ALA A 57 -14.41 4.67 7.95
N ARG A 58 -14.91 3.67 7.23
CA ARG A 58 -16.34 3.56 6.89
C ARG A 58 -17.18 3.05 8.04
N THR A 59 -16.61 2.19 8.90
CA THR A 59 -17.33 1.62 10.06
C THR A 59 -17.50 2.59 11.21
N LEU A 60 -16.62 3.58 11.34
CA LEU A 60 -16.70 4.60 12.38
C LEU A 60 -17.85 5.59 12.11
N PRO A 61 -18.50 6.18 13.12
CA PRO A 61 -19.42 7.32 12.93
C PRO A 61 -18.68 8.57 12.40
N LEU A 62 -19.39 9.50 11.74
CA LEU A 62 -18.80 10.77 11.29
C LEU A 62 -18.73 11.83 12.39
N LEU A 63 -19.61 11.71 13.37
CA LEU A 63 -19.73 12.60 14.51
C LEU A 63 -19.31 11.78 15.72
N ASP A 64 -18.55 12.41 16.60
CA ASP A 64 -18.25 11.88 17.91
C ASP A 64 -19.57 11.56 18.64
N PRO A 65 -19.76 10.31 19.09
CA PRO A 65 -21.00 9.88 19.74
C PRO A 65 -21.23 10.51 21.12
N GLU A 66 -20.17 10.96 21.81
CA GLU A 66 -20.22 11.58 23.12
C GLU A 66 -20.46 13.09 23.04
N THR A 67 -19.72 13.80 22.18
CA THR A 67 -19.81 15.26 22.07
C THR A 67 -20.83 15.72 21.03
N GLY A 68 -21.10 14.90 20.02
CA GLY A 68 -21.86 15.29 18.83
C GLY A 68 -21.15 16.36 17.99
N LEU A 69 -19.90 16.69 18.32
CA LEU A 69 -19.05 17.55 17.54
C LEU A 69 -18.31 16.72 16.51
N GLN A 70 -17.68 17.42 15.57
CA GLN A 70 -17.12 16.79 14.40
C GLN A 70 -15.65 17.16 14.34
N GLY A 71 -14.80 16.32 14.94
CA GLY A 71 -13.38 16.23 14.62
C GLY A 71 -12.40 16.39 15.79
N GLY A 72 -11.29 15.66 15.63
CA GLY A 72 -10.06 15.75 16.43
C GLY A 72 -10.13 14.87 17.68
N LEU A 73 -9.01 14.21 17.99
CA LEU A 73 -8.84 13.48 19.24
C LEU A 73 -9.19 14.38 20.43
N ASP A 74 -10.15 13.94 21.21
CA ASP A 74 -10.64 14.68 22.35
C ASP A 74 -9.59 14.71 23.47
N ALA A 75 -9.64 15.78 24.28
CA ALA A 75 -8.66 15.98 25.35
C ALA A 75 -8.80 14.92 26.45
N GLY A 76 -8.06 13.82 26.32
CA GLY A 76 -8.11 12.68 27.25
C GLY A 76 -8.19 11.32 26.56
N GLU A 77 -8.40 11.29 25.24
CA GLU A 77 -8.44 10.05 24.49
C GLU A 77 -7.07 9.42 24.34
N LEU A 78 -7.02 8.10 24.50
CA LEU A 78 -5.79 7.34 24.34
C LEU A 78 -5.55 7.09 22.85
N ALA A 79 -4.28 7.25 22.44
CA ALA A 79 -3.82 6.86 21.12
C ALA A 79 -4.08 5.35 20.89
N GLY A 80 -5.25 5.00 20.35
CA GLY A 80 -5.65 3.61 20.13
C GLY A 80 -7.14 3.42 19.89
N SER A 81 -8.01 4.11 20.63
CA SER A 81 -9.46 4.09 20.42
C SER A 81 -9.82 5.24 19.47
N ALA A 82 -10.08 4.92 18.21
CA ALA A 82 -10.79 5.85 17.33
C ALA A 82 -12.27 5.47 17.47
N ASP A 83 -13.09 6.39 17.96
CA ASP A 83 -14.51 6.19 18.08
C ASP A 83 -15.29 6.90 16.98
N ASP A 84 -14.68 7.85 16.28
CA ASP A 84 -15.20 8.52 15.09
C ASP A 84 -14.16 8.60 13.95
N VAL A 85 -14.57 9.13 12.78
CA VAL A 85 -13.64 9.31 11.64
C VAL A 85 -12.61 10.41 11.90
N GLY A 86 -12.92 11.41 12.72
CA GLY A 86 -12.02 12.51 13.05
C GLY A 86 -10.77 12.04 13.77
N ASP A 87 -10.88 11.03 14.63
CA ASP A 87 -9.75 10.43 15.38
C ASP A 87 -8.71 9.73 14.50
N LEU A 88 -9.07 9.46 13.25
CA LEU A 88 -8.13 8.92 12.28
C LEU A 88 -7.19 10.01 11.74
N ASP A 89 -7.49 11.30 11.89
CA ASP A 89 -6.58 12.33 11.39
C ASP A 89 -5.23 12.28 12.12
N ASP A 90 -4.14 12.41 11.36
CA ASP A 90 -2.75 12.24 11.82
C ASP A 90 -2.42 10.89 12.50
N ARG A 91 -3.35 9.93 12.53
CA ARG A 91 -3.10 8.60 13.10
C ARG A 91 -2.07 7.86 12.26
N SER A 92 -1.07 7.29 12.93
CA SER A 92 -0.04 6.46 12.30
C SER A 92 0.21 5.19 13.10
N GLU A 93 0.31 4.07 12.40
CA GLU A 93 0.50 2.73 12.96
C GLU A 93 1.76 2.09 12.37
N SER A 94 2.63 1.57 13.24
CA SER A 94 3.80 0.79 12.84
C SER A 94 4.16 -0.23 13.94
N PRO A 95 4.08 -1.54 13.69
CA PRO A 95 3.54 -2.17 12.47
C PRO A 95 2.02 -1.98 12.34
N PRO A 96 1.47 -2.07 11.12
CA PRO A 96 0.03 -1.97 10.90
C PRO A 96 -0.71 -3.16 11.53
N ARG A 97 -1.96 -2.90 11.94
CA ARG A 97 -2.87 -3.89 12.53
C ARG A 97 -4.01 -4.22 11.60
N ASP A 98 -4.51 -5.45 11.66
CA ASP A 98 -5.74 -5.82 10.97
C ASP A 98 -6.98 -5.28 11.70
N ALA A 99 -8.17 -5.54 11.13
CA ALA A 99 -9.44 -5.14 11.74
C ALA A 99 -9.73 -5.81 13.10
N ALA A 100 -9.05 -6.91 13.42
CA ALA A 100 -9.12 -7.59 14.72
C ALA A 100 -8.08 -7.07 15.73
N GLY A 101 -7.31 -6.03 15.35
CA GLY A 101 -6.25 -5.45 16.16
C GLY A 101 -4.97 -6.28 16.22
N GLN A 102 -4.88 -7.39 15.48
CA GLN A 102 -3.70 -8.24 15.43
C GLN A 102 -2.62 -7.62 14.54
N LEU A 103 -1.37 -7.84 14.91
CA LEU A 103 -0.24 -7.38 14.10
C LEU A 103 -0.20 -8.17 12.78
N VAL A 104 -0.09 -7.46 11.66
CA VAL A 104 0.11 -8.11 10.37
C VAL A 104 1.55 -8.60 10.29
N GLY A 105 1.76 -9.90 10.56
CA GLY A 105 3.09 -10.46 10.82
C GLY A 105 4.13 -10.27 9.72
N ALA A 106 3.71 -10.15 8.45
CA ALA A 106 4.60 -9.86 7.32
C ALA A 106 5.00 -8.38 7.18
N ALA A 107 4.42 -7.50 8.00
CA ALA A 107 4.49 -6.04 7.86
C ALA A 107 5.25 -5.36 9.02
N GLY A 108 6.23 -6.04 9.63
CA GLY A 108 6.94 -5.56 10.82
C GLY A 108 7.64 -4.20 10.66
N ASP A 109 8.13 -3.90 9.45
CA ASP A 109 8.80 -2.65 9.06
C ASP A 109 7.89 -1.68 8.28
N TRP A 110 6.59 -1.92 8.28
CA TRP A 110 5.63 -1.14 7.51
C TRP A 110 4.99 -0.08 8.40
N ARG A 111 4.50 0.97 7.75
CA ARG A 111 3.74 2.05 8.39
C ARG A 111 2.47 2.29 7.61
N ARG A 112 1.34 2.43 8.31
CA ARG A 112 0.09 2.94 7.76
C ARG A 112 -0.21 4.27 8.42
N ALA A 113 -0.58 5.28 7.66
CA ALA A 113 -1.02 6.56 8.20
C ALA A 113 -2.29 7.02 7.51
N TYR A 114 -3.06 7.76 8.28
CA TYR A 114 -4.38 8.26 7.93
C TYR A 114 -4.30 9.79 7.88
N SER A 115 -5.05 10.39 6.96
CA SER A 115 -5.30 11.83 6.96
C SER A 115 -6.77 12.06 6.61
N VAL A 116 -7.43 12.90 7.39
CA VAL A 116 -8.86 13.18 7.27
C VAL A 116 -9.03 14.68 7.08
N GLU A 117 -9.40 15.06 5.86
CA GLU A 117 -9.55 16.46 5.50
C GLU A 117 -11.00 16.77 5.19
N ARG A 118 -11.51 17.91 5.65
CA ARG A 118 -12.78 18.42 5.16
C ARG A 118 -12.58 19.11 3.82
N VAL A 119 -13.42 18.75 2.85
CA VAL A 119 -13.33 19.26 1.48
C VAL A 119 -14.67 19.81 1.01
N SER A 120 -14.63 20.70 0.02
CA SER A 120 -15.85 21.24 -0.56
C SER A 120 -16.62 20.17 -1.34
N SER A 121 -17.93 20.08 -1.13
CA SER A 121 -18.79 19.19 -1.92
C SER A 121 -18.91 19.59 -3.39
N LEU A 122 -18.63 20.87 -3.71
CA LEU A 122 -18.62 21.38 -5.08
C LEU A 122 -17.24 21.29 -5.73
N ALA A 123 -16.18 21.22 -4.93
CA ALA A 123 -14.80 21.09 -5.38
C ALA A 123 -14.00 20.19 -4.41
N PRO A 124 -14.05 18.85 -4.54
CA PRO A 124 -13.47 17.90 -3.57
C PRO A 124 -11.95 17.97 -3.38
N GLU A 125 -11.26 18.79 -4.17
CA GLU A 125 -9.83 19.06 -4.04
C GLU A 125 -9.53 20.28 -3.16
N GLN A 126 -10.54 21.12 -2.89
CA GLN A 126 -10.40 22.31 -2.06
C GLN A 126 -10.77 21.99 -0.62
N LEU A 127 -9.91 22.37 0.31
CA LEU A 127 -10.19 22.29 1.74
C LEU A 127 -11.36 23.22 2.09
N ASP A 128 -12.27 22.72 2.91
CA ASP A 128 -13.43 23.46 3.40
C ASP A 128 -13.64 23.11 4.88
N PRO A 129 -13.11 23.92 5.83
CA PRO A 129 -13.18 23.62 7.26
C PRO A 129 -14.62 23.47 7.82
N VAL A 130 -15.61 24.00 7.10
CA VAL A 130 -17.04 23.92 7.46
C VAL A 130 -17.82 22.95 6.56
N GLY A 131 -17.13 22.30 5.63
CA GLY A 131 -17.68 21.34 4.69
C GLY A 131 -18.14 20.06 5.37
N ALA A 132 -19.24 19.49 4.85
CA ALA A 132 -19.81 18.22 5.32
C ALA A 132 -19.22 16.98 4.62
N LEU A 133 -18.32 17.18 3.64
CA LEU A 133 -17.66 16.11 2.91
C LEU A 133 -16.26 15.89 3.50
N LEU A 134 -16.00 14.68 3.98
CA LEU A 134 -14.68 14.26 4.45
C LEU A 134 -13.95 13.51 3.33
N ARG A 135 -12.66 13.82 3.16
CA ARG A 135 -11.70 13.06 2.36
C ARG A 135 -10.80 12.29 3.32
N VAL A 136 -10.94 10.97 3.31
CA VAL A 136 -10.09 10.06 4.09
C VAL A 136 -9.06 9.47 3.15
N ARG A 137 -7.78 9.70 3.43
CA ARG A 137 -6.66 9.08 2.72
C ARG A 137 -5.93 8.15 3.67
N VAL A 138 -5.61 6.95 3.17
CA VAL A 138 -4.81 5.94 3.86
C VAL A 138 -3.60 5.64 2.99
N ALA A 139 -2.42 5.91 3.53
CA ALA A 139 -1.16 5.65 2.84
C ALA A 139 -0.35 4.60 3.61
N VAL A 140 0.34 3.74 2.86
CA VAL A 140 1.11 2.61 3.37
C VAL A 140 2.54 2.70 2.84
N TRP A 141 3.49 2.75 3.76
CA TRP A 141 4.92 2.85 3.48
C TRP A 141 5.69 1.65 4.00
N ARG A 142 6.85 1.43 3.39
CA ARG A 142 7.91 0.56 3.90
C ARG A 142 9.24 1.21 3.62
N ALA A 143 10.07 1.40 4.64
CA ALA A 143 11.38 2.05 4.52
C ALA A 143 11.33 3.37 3.69
N GLU A 144 10.41 4.27 4.03
CA GLU A 144 10.13 5.54 3.33
C GLU A 144 9.57 5.43 1.90
N LEU A 145 9.45 4.23 1.33
CA LEU A 145 8.80 4.02 0.03
C LEU A 145 7.29 3.90 0.19
N LEU A 146 6.54 4.82 -0.43
CA LEU A 146 5.09 4.70 -0.56
C LEU A 146 4.74 3.52 -1.47
N LEU A 147 4.11 2.48 -0.91
CA LEU A 147 3.75 1.27 -1.65
C LEU A 147 2.31 1.30 -2.15
N ALA A 148 1.41 1.90 -1.38
CA ALA A 148 0.00 2.08 -1.75
C ALA A 148 -0.60 3.31 -1.07
N GLU A 149 -1.56 3.91 -1.75
CA GLU A 149 -2.42 4.96 -1.23
C GLU A 149 -3.86 4.66 -1.68
N ALA A 150 -4.81 4.86 -0.79
CA ALA A 150 -6.23 4.76 -1.10
C ALA A 150 -6.96 5.98 -0.53
N THR A 151 -7.93 6.50 -1.28
CA THR A 151 -8.74 7.66 -0.88
C THR A 151 -10.21 7.31 -0.97
N ALA A 152 -10.99 7.73 0.02
CA ALA A 152 -12.45 7.68 0.01
C ALA A 152 -13.03 9.03 0.41
N TRP A 153 -14.23 9.31 -0.09
CA TRP A 153 -15.02 10.47 0.31
C TRP A 153 -16.24 10.01 1.09
N ARG A 154 -16.59 10.74 2.15
CA ARG A 154 -17.74 10.44 2.99
C ARG A 154 -18.52 11.71 3.27
N ALA A 155 -19.79 11.72 2.87
CA ALA A 155 -20.69 12.82 3.18
C ALA A 155 -21.37 12.57 4.53
N GLY A 156 -21.46 13.59 5.38
CA GLY A 156 -22.32 13.56 6.56
C GLY A 156 -23.78 13.69 6.18
N GLU A 157 -24.63 12.84 6.76
CA GLU A 157 -26.07 13.10 6.80
C GLU A 157 -26.29 14.29 7.73
N ARG A 158 -26.93 15.34 7.22
CA ARG A 158 -27.30 16.54 7.98
C ARG A 158 -28.54 16.31 8.81
#